data_AF-A0A3D1E5H4-F1
#
_entry.id   AF-A0A3D1E5H4-F1
#
_cell.length_a   1.000
_cell.length_b   1.000
_cell.length_c   1.000
_cell.angle_alpha   90.00
_cell.angle_beta   90.00
_cell.angle_gamma   90.00
#
_symmetry.space_group_name_H-M   'P 1'
#
loop_
_entity.id
_entity.type
_entity.pdbx_description
1 polymer ?
#
loop_
_entity_poly.entity_id
_entity_poly.type
_entity_poly.pdbx_seq_one_letter_code
_entity_poly.pdbx_strand_id
1 'polypeptide(L)'
;TYWGWDKLNESFQNYTQTHADHFLFSSDNYKTSAIMQWMNPKSNWLGPNTLGGQGLQFGILYPNLDSLAGKNALMIDSEPRFKNGDRSLNPPEKLQDYFTEVHTLEPILIKDSQGKLMRKFQVYQAINYHPKGDATYTKRSIK
;
A
#
# COMPACT_ATOMS: atom_id res chain seq x y z
N THR A 1 -4.39 -18.02 4.59
CA THR A 1 -5.73 -18.23 5.19
C THR A 1 -6.62 -17.04 4.88
N TYR A 2 -7.92 -17.26 4.67
CA TYR A 2 -8.90 -16.24 4.26
C TYR A 2 -9.52 -15.47 5.46
N TRP A 3 -8.93 -15.54 6.65
CA TRP A 3 -9.53 -14.95 7.85
C TRP A 3 -9.25 -13.43 7.97
N GLY A 4 -10.29 -12.63 8.22
CA GLY A 4 -10.20 -11.20 8.53
C GLY A 4 -10.04 -10.27 7.32
N TRP A 5 -10.13 -10.77 6.09
CA TRP A 5 -10.02 -9.90 4.90
C TRP A 5 -11.25 -9.00 4.71
N ASP A 6 -12.42 -9.47 5.12
CA ASP A 6 -13.67 -8.71 5.19
C ASP A 6 -13.52 -7.47 6.10
N LYS A 7 -13.03 -7.69 7.32
CA LYS A 7 -12.74 -6.62 8.29
C LYS A 7 -11.68 -5.65 7.78
N LEU A 8 -10.66 -6.17 7.08
CA LEU A 8 -9.68 -5.32 6.42
C LEU A 8 -10.37 -4.40 5.41
N ASN A 9 -11.14 -4.98 4.48
CA ASN A 9 -11.76 -4.24 3.40
C ASN A 9 -12.71 -3.16 3.93
N GLU A 10 -13.55 -3.50 4.91
CA GLU A 10 -14.45 -2.56 5.58
C GLU A 10 -13.67 -1.41 6.23
N SER A 11 -12.65 -1.72 7.04
CA SER A 11 -11.83 -0.71 7.71
C SER A 11 -11.10 0.19 6.71
N PHE A 12 -10.62 -0.37 5.61
CA PHE A 12 -9.91 0.36 4.57
C PHE A 12 -10.83 1.29 3.77
N GLN A 13 -12.14 1.01 3.69
CA GLN A 13 -13.09 1.92 3.02
C GLN A 13 -13.14 3.30 3.70
N ASN A 14 -12.86 3.40 5.00
CA ASN A 14 -12.80 4.69 5.69
C ASN A 14 -11.66 5.57 5.15
N TYR A 15 -10.54 4.96 4.78
CA TYR A 15 -9.43 5.66 4.14
C TYR A 15 -9.77 6.08 2.72
N THR A 16 -10.37 5.19 1.92
CA THR A 16 -10.70 5.50 0.52
C THR A 16 -11.81 6.55 0.40
N GLN A 17 -12.74 6.64 1.35
CA GLN A 17 -13.77 7.69 1.38
C GLN A 17 -13.17 9.09 1.59
N THR A 18 -12.14 9.19 2.43
CA THR A 18 -11.47 10.46 2.75
C THR A 18 -10.38 10.83 1.73
N HIS A 19 -9.99 9.88 0.87
CA HIS A 19 -8.92 9.99 -0.12
C HIS A 19 -9.38 9.45 -1.48
N ALA A 20 -10.56 9.87 -1.94
CA ALA A 20 -11.24 9.26 -3.09
C ALA A 20 -10.51 9.39 -4.44
N ASP A 21 -9.57 10.34 -4.54
CA ASP A 21 -8.73 10.59 -5.70
C ASP A 21 -7.39 9.81 -5.67
N HIS A 22 -7.09 9.15 -4.55
CA HIS A 22 -5.85 8.39 -4.40
C HIS A 22 -5.97 7.03 -5.09
N PHE A 23 -4.96 6.66 -5.88
CA PHE A 23 -4.90 5.30 -6.39
C PHE A 23 -4.45 4.33 -5.29
N LEU A 24 -4.81 3.05 -5.43
CA LEU A 24 -4.64 2.06 -4.37
C LEU A 24 -3.61 1.01 -4.78
N PHE A 25 -2.71 0.66 -3.87
CA PHE A 25 -1.76 -0.42 -4.11
C PHE A 25 -1.31 -1.12 -2.82
N SER A 26 -0.75 -2.32 -3.01
CA SER A 26 0.08 -3.01 -2.02
C SER A 26 1.42 -3.34 -2.64
N SER A 27 2.47 -3.31 -1.81
CA SER A 27 3.82 -3.74 -2.16
C SER A 27 4.22 -5.07 -1.49
N ASP A 28 3.39 -5.61 -0.59
CA ASP A 28 3.63 -6.85 0.17
C ASP A 28 3.47 -8.16 -0.63
N ASN A 29 3.92 -8.16 -1.90
CA ASN A 29 3.69 -9.16 -2.96
C ASN A 29 2.29 -8.97 -3.63
N TYR A 30 1.70 -10.03 -4.20
CA TYR A 30 0.44 -9.94 -4.94
C TYR A 30 -0.82 -10.08 -4.09
N LYS A 31 -0.72 -10.65 -2.89
CA LYS A 31 -1.89 -11.21 -2.17
C LYS A 31 -2.84 -10.13 -1.70
N THR A 32 -2.32 -9.06 -1.08
CA THR A 32 -3.18 -7.99 -0.55
C THR A 32 -3.88 -7.27 -1.69
N SER A 33 -3.16 -6.82 -2.73
CA SER A 33 -3.79 -6.22 -3.92
C SER A 33 -4.83 -7.13 -4.56
N ALA A 34 -4.55 -8.43 -4.72
CA ALA A 34 -5.49 -9.36 -5.36
C ALA A 34 -6.77 -9.56 -4.54
N ILE A 35 -6.66 -9.71 -3.23
CA ILE A 35 -7.84 -9.90 -2.36
C ILE A 35 -8.65 -8.61 -2.30
N MET A 36 -7.99 -7.46 -2.16
CA MET A 36 -8.70 -6.19 -2.11
C MET A 36 -9.38 -5.86 -3.45
N GLN A 37 -8.74 -6.15 -4.59
CA GLN A 37 -9.37 -6.07 -5.91
C GLN A 37 -10.58 -6.99 -6.03
N TRP A 38 -10.48 -8.22 -5.54
CA TRP A 38 -11.59 -9.16 -5.60
C TRP A 38 -12.75 -8.76 -4.70
N MET A 39 -12.49 -8.19 -3.52
CA MET A 39 -13.50 -7.70 -2.59
C MET A 39 -14.17 -6.40 -3.05
N ASN A 40 -13.42 -5.53 -3.73
CA ASN A 40 -13.96 -4.31 -4.33
C ASN A 40 -13.45 -4.13 -5.78
N PRO A 41 -14.10 -4.78 -6.75
CA PRO A 41 -13.65 -4.75 -8.14
C PRO A 41 -13.62 -3.37 -8.79
N LYS A 42 -14.32 -2.38 -8.23
CA LYS A 42 -14.39 -1.02 -8.76
C LYS A 42 -13.18 -0.16 -8.39
N SER A 43 -12.37 -0.58 -7.42
CA SER A 43 -11.30 0.25 -6.83
C SER A 43 -9.97 0.24 -7.58
N ASN A 44 -9.80 -0.60 -8.62
CA ASN A 44 -8.62 -0.67 -9.49
C ASN A 44 -7.28 -0.72 -8.73
N TRP A 45 -7.04 -1.82 -8.02
CA TRP A 45 -5.81 -2.03 -7.26
C TRP A 45 -4.60 -2.30 -8.14
N LEU A 46 -3.48 -1.67 -7.79
CA LEU A 46 -2.17 -1.92 -8.36
C LEU A 46 -1.33 -2.81 -7.43
N GLY A 47 -0.23 -3.33 -7.97
CA GLY A 47 0.68 -4.21 -7.24
C GLY A 47 2.09 -3.64 -7.05
N PRO A 48 3.07 -4.52 -6.80
CA PRO A 48 4.46 -4.13 -6.58
C PRO A 48 5.12 -3.37 -7.74
N ASN A 49 4.56 -3.41 -8.96
CA ASN A 49 5.04 -2.62 -10.10
C ASN A 49 4.97 -1.10 -9.85
N THR A 50 4.11 -0.64 -8.93
CA THR A 50 4.06 0.75 -8.47
C THR A 50 5.41 1.22 -7.89
N LEU A 51 6.20 0.29 -7.34
CA LEU A 51 7.54 0.60 -6.79
C LEU A 51 8.64 -0.09 -7.62
N GLY A 52 8.42 -0.29 -8.93
CA GLY A 52 9.38 -0.95 -9.82
C GLY A 52 9.66 -2.43 -9.48
N GLY A 53 8.82 -3.06 -8.65
CA GLY A 53 8.89 -4.49 -8.38
C GLY A 53 8.25 -5.33 -9.48
N GLN A 54 8.37 -6.66 -9.38
CA GLN A 54 7.64 -7.57 -10.27
C GLN A 54 6.13 -7.50 -9.95
N GLY A 55 5.35 -6.82 -10.80
CA GLY A 55 3.90 -6.63 -10.60
C GLY A 55 3.04 -7.89 -10.77
N LEU A 56 3.63 -9.02 -11.20
CA LEU A 56 2.91 -10.26 -11.54
C LEU A 56 1.73 -9.94 -12.48
N GLN A 57 0.51 -10.40 -12.19
CA GLN A 57 -0.65 -10.10 -13.04
C GLN A 57 -0.93 -8.59 -13.18
N PHE A 58 -0.61 -7.78 -12.17
CA PHE A 58 -0.84 -6.32 -12.22
C PHE A 58 0.12 -5.63 -13.18
N GLY A 59 1.31 -6.19 -13.40
CA GLY A 59 2.24 -5.69 -14.41
C GLY A 59 1.77 -5.97 -15.85
N ILE A 60 0.90 -6.97 -16.04
CA ILE A 60 0.27 -7.26 -17.35
C ILE A 60 -0.96 -6.38 -17.54
N LEU A 61 -1.79 -6.22 -16.50
CA LEU A 61 -3.01 -5.40 -16.56
C LEU A 61 -2.71 -3.89 -16.62
N TYR A 62 -1.65 -3.45 -15.94
CA TYR A 62 -1.24 -2.06 -15.81
C TYR A 62 0.25 -1.91 -16.12
N PRO A 63 0.67 -2.13 -17.40
CA PRO A 63 2.07 -2.15 -17.78
C PRO A 63 2.72 -0.76 -17.82
N ASN A 64 1.91 0.29 -17.99
CA ASN A 64 2.37 1.67 -17.98
C ASN A 64 1.64 2.46 -16.89
N LEU A 65 2.40 3.04 -15.96
CA LEU A 65 1.90 3.84 -14.85
C LEU A 65 2.16 5.35 -15.03
N ASP A 66 2.64 5.79 -16.20
CA ASP A 66 2.90 7.21 -16.51
C ASP A 66 1.65 8.08 -16.33
N SER A 67 0.46 7.53 -16.57
CA SER A 67 -0.82 8.25 -16.37
C SER A 67 -1.15 8.54 -14.90
N LEU A 68 -0.41 7.93 -13.96
CA LEU A 68 -0.51 8.17 -12.52
C LEU A 68 0.54 9.19 -12.04
N ALA A 69 1.41 9.69 -12.92
CA ALA A 69 2.40 10.69 -12.55
C ALA A 69 1.72 11.89 -11.87
N GLY A 70 2.28 12.29 -10.73
CA GLY A 70 1.79 13.39 -9.91
C GLY A 70 0.55 13.07 -9.06
N LYS A 71 -0.03 11.88 -9.16
CA LYS A 71 -1.16 11.49 -8.32
C LYS A 71 -0.72 11.03 -6.93
N ASN A 72 -1.63 11.13 -5.99
CA ASN A 72 -1.46 10.60 -4.64
C ASN A 72 -1.93 9.14 -4.57
N ALA A 73 -1.46 8.43 -3.57
CA ALA A 73 -1.75 7.02 -3.38
C ALA A 73 -2.03 6.67 -1.93
N LEU A 74 -2.85 5.65 -1.73
CA LEU A 74 -2.94 4.90 -0.48
C LEU A 74 -2.26 3.55 -0.67
N MET A 75 -1.24 3.29 0.15
CA MET A 75 -0.62 1.99 0.24
C MET A 75 -1.15 1.25 1.47
N ILE A 76 -1.41 -0.04 1.33
CA ILE A 76 -1.62 -0.93 2.47
C ILE A 76 -0.83 -2.23 2.33
N ASP A 77 -0.01 -2.51 3.33
CA ASP A 77 0.81 -3.70 3.39
C ASP A 77 0.55 -4.48 4.69
N SER A 78 0.56 -5.80 4.61
CA SER A 78 0.55 -6.64 5.80
C SER A 78 1.88 -6.56 6.55
N GLU A 79 1.79 -6.51 7.88
CA GLU A 79 2.95 -6.59 8.77
C GLU A 79 2.83 -7.87 9.59
N PRO A 80 3.30 -9.04 9.09
CA PRO A 80 3.07 -10.33 9.76
C PRO A 80 3.93 -10.52 11.03
N ARG A 81 5.01 -9.75 11.20
CA ARG A 81 5.95 -9.85 12.33
C ARG A 81 5.82 -8.65 13.28
N PHE A 82 4.60 -8.21 13.53
CA PHE A 82 4.30 -7.08 14.41
C PHE A 82 4.55 -7.42 15.89
N LYS A 83 5.09 -6.46 16.65
CA LYS A 83 5.31 -6.58 18.11
C LYS A 83 4.20 -5.93 18.93
N ASN A 84 3.54 -4.93 18.35
CA ASN A 84 2.48 -4.13 18.96
C ASN A 84 1.51 -3.64 17.87
N GLY A 85 0.47 -2.91 18.30
CA GLY A 85 -0.53 -2.32 17.41
C GLY A 85 -0.16 -0.95 16.85
N ASP A 86 1.02 -0.43 17.14
CA ASP A 86 1.37 0.96 16.83
C ASP A 86 1.72 1.12 15.35
N ARG A 87 1.45 2.29 14.77
CA ARG A 87 1.92 2.61 13.41
C ARG A 87 3.44 2.56 13.30
N SER A 88 3.96 2.33 12.09
CA SER A 88 5.41 2.40 11.87
C SER A 88 5.91 3.83 12.10
N LEU A 89 7.05 3.98 12.79
CA LEU A 89 7.66 5.29 12.98
C LEU A 89 8.17 5.88 11.65
N ASN A 90 8.66 5.00 10.77
CA ASN A 90 9.19 5.37 9.46
C ASN A 90 8.46 4.60 8.36
N PRO A 91 8.09 5.25 7.24
CA PRO A 91 7.58 4.54 6.08
C PRO A 91 8.69 3.71 5.40
N PRO A 92 8.34 2.68 4.62
CA PRO A 92 9.30 1.95 3.80
C PRO A 92 10.14 2.91 2.95
N GLU A 93 11.48 2.79 3.03
CA GLU A 93 12.42 3.67 2.30
C GLU A 93 12.12 3.69 0.80
N LYS A 94 11.75 2.53 0.25
CA LYS A 94 11.40 2.39 -1.16
C LYS A 94 10.24 3.28 -1.63
N LEU A 95 9.34 3.71 -0.73
CA LEU A 95 8.31 4.68 -1.12
C LEU A 95 8.91 6.05 -1.44
N GLN A 96 9.99 6.43 -0.77
CA GLN A 96 10.66 7.72 -0.99
C GLN A 96 11.32 7.79 -2.37
N ASP A 97 11.63 6.64 -2.97
CA ASP A 97 12.15 6.59 -4.34
C ASP A 97 11.07 6.92 -5.38
N TYR A 98 9.79 6.80 -5.05
CA TYR A 98 8.68 6.93 -6.01
C TYR A 98 7.65 8.00 -5.63
N PHE A 99 7.78 8.62 -4.47
CA PHE A 99 6.83 9.61 -3.97
C PHE A 99 7.60 10.74 -3.29
N THR A 100 7.10 11.96 -3.44
CA THR A 100 7.72 13.16 -2.86
C THR A 100 7.61 13.19 -1.34
N GLU A 101 6.46 12.75 -0.80
CA GLU A 101 6.19 12.72 0.63
C GLU A 101 5.41 11.46 0.98
N VAL A 102 5.67 10.92 2.16
CA VAL A 102 4.99 9.71 2.65
C VAL A 102 4.63 9.90 4.12
N HIS A 103 3.33 9.82 4.41
CA HIS A 103 2.79 9.89 5.76
C HIS A 103 2.35 8.51 6.23
N THR A 104 2.82 8.12 7.42
CA THR A 104 2.28 6.92 8.08
C THR A 104 0.94 7.24 8.72
N LEU A 105 -0.11 6.52 8.31
CA LEU A 105 -1.44 6.60 8.90
C LEU A 105 -1.62 5.56 10.02
N GLU A 106 -2.79 5.56 10.67
CA GLU A 106 -3.10 4.54 11.66
C GLU A 106 -3.23 3.15 11.02
N PRO A 107 -2.61 2.10 11.58
CA PRO A 107 -2.68 0.77 11.02
C PRO A 107 -4.09 0.19 11.18
N ILE A 108 -4.44 -0.73 10.28
CA ILE A 108 -5.65 -1.53 10.45
C ILE A 108 -5.29 -2.76 11.29
N LEU A 109 -5.94 -2.87 12.45
CA LEU A 109 -5.73 -3.92 13.43
C LEU A 109 -6.90 -4.89 13.42
N ILE A 110 -6.63 -6.17 13.14
CA ILE A 110 -7.65 -7.20 13.13
C ILE A 110 -7.52 -8.07 14.36
N LYS A 111 -8.55 -8.02 15.21
CA LYS A 111 -8.65 -8.79 16.44
C LYS A 111 -9.61 -9.96 16.29
N ASP A 112 -9.33 -11.05 17.02
CA ASP A 112 -10.27 -12.16 17.18
C ASP A 112 -11.41 -11.79 18.15
N SER A 113 -12.32 -12.74 18.39
CA SER A 113 -13.45 -12.57 19.32
C SER A 113 -13.04 -12.37 20.78
N GLN A 114 -11.81 -12.74 21.13
CA GLN A 114 -11.24 -12.54 22.47
C GLN A 114 -10.46 -11.22 22.58
N GLY A 115 -10.41 -10.43 21.50
CA GLY A 115 -9.71 -9.15 21.45
C GLY A 115 -8.20 -9.27 21.19
N LYS A 116 -7.68 -10.48 20.96
CA LYS A 116 -6.27 -10.70 20.64
C LYS A 116 -5.97 -10.17 19.24
N LEU A 117 -4.90 -9.39 19.11
CA LEU A 117 -4.44 -8.89 17.81
C LEU A 117 -3.88 -10.04 16.97
N MET A 118 -4.50 -10.30 15.82
CA MET A 118 -4.17 -11.42 14.94
C MET A 118 -3.50 -10.97 13.65
N ARG A 119 -3.83 -9.79 13.14
CA ARG A 119 -3.23 -9.22 11.94
C ARG A 119 -3.08 -7.72 12.10
N LYS A 120 -2.03 -7.20 11.48
CA LYS A 120 -1.76 -5.77 11.37
C LYS A 120 -1.46 -5.45 9.92
N PHE A 121 -2.02 -4.34 9.47
CA PHE A 121 -1.72 -3.77 8.17
C PHE A 121 -1.31 -2.33 8.35
N GLN A 122 -0.16 -1.99 7.81
CA GLN A 122 0.31 -0.61 7.81
C GLN A 122 -0.34 0.12 6.66
N VAL A 123 -0.75 1.36 6.91
CA VAL A 123 -1.38 2.23 5.93
C VAL A 123 -0.52 3.46 5.75
N TYR A 124 -0.29 3.83 4.49
CA TYR A 124 0.50 5.00 4.15
C TYR A 124 -0.25 5.85 3.14
N GLN A 125 -0.18 7.16 3.32
CA GLN A 125 -0.54 8.14 2.30
C GLN A 125 0.75 8.58 1.61
N ALA A 126 0.85 8.37 0.30
CA ALA A 126 2.02 8.72 -0.48
C ALA A 126 1.64 9.80 -1.50
N ILE A 127 2.42 10.88 -1.56
CA ILE A 127 2.07 12.11 -2.26
C ILE A 127 2.95 12.28 -3.50
N ASN A 128 2.35 12.71 -4.60
CA ASN A 128 3.02 13.06 -5.86
C ASN A 128 3.90 11.92 -6.42
N TYR A 129 3.26 10.93 -7.05
CA TYR A 129 3.90 9.73 -7.59
C TYR A 129 4.83 10.00 -8.80
N HIS A 130 5.99 9.36 -8.79
CA HIS A 130 7.04 9.42 -9.83
C HIS A 130 7.27 8.02 -10.43
N PRO A 131 6.60 7.67 -11.54
CA PRO A 131 6.58 6.30 -12.07
C PRO A 131 7.94 5.75 -12.52
N LYS A 132 8.92 6.62 -12.76
CA LYS A 132 10.29 6.24 -13.16
C LYS A 132 11.27 6.23 -11.99
N GLY A 133 10.78 6.47 -10.78
CA GLY A 133 11.58 6.80 -9.61
C GLY A 133 12.17 8.21 -9.69
N ASP A 134 12.42 8.83 -8.55
CA ASP A 134 13.08 10.11 -8.45
C ASP A 134 14.61 9.90 -8.46
N ALA A 135 15.26 10.34 -9.54
CA ALA A 135 16.71 10.17 -9.74
C ALA A 135 17.57 10.94 -8.72
N THR A 136 16.94 11.78 -7.90
CA THR A 136 17.61 12.60 -6.88
C THR A 136 18.03 11.79 -5.65
N TYR A 137 17.34 10.69 -5.32
CA TYR A 137 17.66 9.86 -4.15
C TYR A 137 18.66 8.74 -4.45
N THR A 138 18.70 8.23 -5.68
CA THR A 138 19.63 7.15 -6.10
C THR A 138 21.11 7.52 -5.93
N LYS A 139 21.43 8.82 -5.81
CA LYS A 139 22.80 9.32 -5.58
C LYS A 139 23.21 9.44 -4.11
N ARG A 140 22.30 9.29 -3.12
CA ARG A 140 22.64 9.40 -1.69
C ARG A 140 23.13 8.10 -1.05
N SER A 141 22.95 6.96 -1.72
CA SER A 141 23.31 5.64 -1.18
C SER A 141 24.70 5.15 -1.60
N ILE A 142 25.54 6.03 -2.18
CA ILE A 142 26.96 5.75 -2.44
C ILE A 142 27.80 6.77 -1.67
N LYS A 143 27.99 6.51 -0.38
CA LYS A 143 29.10 7.04 0.43
C LYS A 143 29.51 6.02 1.46
#